data_AF-A0A355X8Y4-F1
#
_entry.id   AF-A0A355X8Y4-F1
#
_cell.length_a   1.000
_cell.length_b   1.000
_cell.length_c   1.000
_cell.angle_alpha   90.00
_cell.angle_beta   90.00
_cell.angle_gamma   90.00
#
_symmetry.space_group_name_H-M   'P 1'
#
loop_
_entity.id
_entity.type
_entity.pdbx_description
1 polymer ?
#
loop_
_entity_poly.entity_id
_entity_poly.type
_entity_poly.pdbx_seq_one_letter_code
_entity_poly.pdbx_strand_id
1 'polypeptide(L)'
;MNDFDFSHTLNGGESFDTPPVYCGHTQGFGDMTRQMNRFCVQHLLPKQFNQETLPVLYNSWEATGFAVNAKQQIELAKLAAKMGVELFVMDDGWFGQRRDDHAGLGDWYVNEEKFPNGLDELINAVNELGMDFGIWVEPEMVNADSDLFRKHPEWSYHYPHREACELRNQLVLNMTREDVQDYIFKTLDELLSNHNIKYIKWDMNRPFSETGAENLQNPKMYSYLHTMAVYNIVDRLKEKHPDVAIESCASGGGRCDLGALSHYDQAWTSDNTDGIDRMTIQ
;
A
#
# COMPACT_ATOMS: atom_id res chain seq x y z
N MET A 1 -15.47 -13.04 7.86
CA MET A 1 -14.47 -12.90 8.93
C MET A 1 -14.15 -14.29 9.45
N ASN A 2 -12.88 -14.57 9.74
CA ASN A 2 -12.47 -15.84 10.35
C ASN A 2 -12.75 -15.79 11.85
N ASP A 3 -13.20 -16.90 12.45
CA ASP A 3 -13.40 -17.04 13.90
C ASP A 3 -12.10 -17.41 14.64
N PHE A 4 -11.06 -17.79 13.89
CA PHE A 4 -9.72 -17.98 14.43
C PHE A 4 -9.18 -16.66 15.00
N ASP A 5 -8.89 -16.68 16.30
CA ASP A 5 -8.31 -15.58 17.07
C ASP A 5 -9.05 -14.22 16.94
N PHE A 6 -10.36 -14.29 16.64
CA PHE A 6 -11.24 -13.13 16.60
C PHE A 6 -12.30 -13.24 17.69
N SER A 7 -12.58 -12.13 18.37
CA SER A 7 -13.79 -11.98 19.18
C SER A 7 -14.14 -10.50 19.30
N HIS A 8 -15.43 -10.22 19.41
CA HIS A 8 -15.94 -8.88 19.68
C HIS A 8 -16.86 -8.93 20.91
N THR A 9 -16.69 -7.99 21.84
CA THR A 9 -17.53 -7.87 23.03
C THR A 9 -18.54 -6.75 22.80
N LEU A 10 -19.82 -7.07 22.86
CA LEU A 10 -20.92 -6.11 22.76
C LEU A 10 -21.55 -5.87 24.13
N ASN A 11 -21.57 -4.62 24.56
CA ASN A 11 -22.31 -4.17 25.73
C ASN A 11 -23.81 -4.00 25.40
N GLY A 12 -24.63 -3.82 26.43
CA GLY A 12 -26.06 -3.62 26.25
C GLY A 12 -26.37 -2.41 25.37
N GLY A 13 -27.03 -2.65 24.23
CA GLY A 13 -27.41 -1.62 23.26
C GLY A 13 -26.41 -1.40 22.12
N GLU A 14 -25.26 -2.06 22.13
CA GLU A 14 -24.30 -2.01 21.02
C GLU A 14 -24.69 -2.98 19.90
N SER A 15 -24.25 -2.67 18.68
CA SER A 15 -24.39 -3.51 17.48
C SER A 15 -23.06 -3.60 16.74
N PHE A 16 -22.89 -4.68 15.98
CA PHE A 16 -21.71 -4.90 15.14
C PHE A 16 -22.13 -5.34 13.75
N ASP A 17 -21.66 -4.62 12.73
CA ASP A 17 -21.91 -4.94 11.33
C ASP A 17 -20.77 -5.77 10.76
N THR A 18 -21.12 -6.92 10.17
CA THR A 18 -20.15 -7.76 9.47
C THR A 18 -19.87 -7.22 8.07
N PRO A 19 -18.69 -7.50 7.49
CA PRO A 19 -18.44 -7.24 6.07
C PRO A 19 -19.51 -7.87 5.18
N PRO A 20 -19.92 -7.21 4.09
CA PRO A 20 -20.94 -7.72 3.19
C PRO A 20 -20.48 -8.97 2.44
N VAL A 21 -21.44 -9.83 2.09
CA VAL A 21 -21.24 -10.95 1.17
C VAL A 21 -22.05 -10.69 -0.09
N TYR A 22 -21.37 -10.67 -1.23
CA TYR A 22 -22.01 -10.50 -2.53
C TYR A 22 -22.31 -11.86 -3.15
N CYS A 23 -23.57 -12.11 -3.47
CA CYS A 23 -24.02 -13.36 -4.07
C CYS A 23 -24.95 -13.10 -5.26
N GLY A 24 -24.97 -14.03 -6.20
CA GLY A 24 -25.78 -13.94 -7.41
C GLY A 24 -25.95 -15.32 -8.06
N HIS A 25 -26.78 -15.38 -9.09
CA HIS A 25 -27.04 -16.60 -9.85
C HIS A 25 -26.98 -16.31 -11.35
N THR A 26 -26.23 -17.12 -12.09
CA THR A 26 -26.03 -17.00 -13.54
C THR A 26 -26.09 -18.37 -14.20
N GLN A 27 -26.14 -18.39 -15.54
CA GLN A 27 -26.00 -19.60 -16.33
C GLN A 27 -24.54 -19.73 -16.83
N GLY A 28 -23.71 -20.42 -16.04
CA GLY A 28 -22.30 -20.70 -16.36
C GLY A 28 -21.30 -19.63 -15.92
N PHE A 29 -20.01 -20.02 -15.91
CA PHE A 29 -18.91 -19.21 -15.37
C PHE A 29 -18.65 -17.91 -16.14
N GLY A 30 -18.75 -17.94 -17.48
CA GLY A 30 -18.52 -16.73 -18.27
C GLY A 30 -19.49 -15.60 -17.94
N ASP A 31 -20.76 -15.93 -17.69
CA ASP A 31 -21.76 -14.94 -17.28
C ASP A 31 -21.57 -14.50 -15.83
N MET A 32 -21.22 -15.44 -14.95
CA MET A 32 -20.85 -15.15 -13.55
C MET A 32 -19.76 -14.08 -13.47
N THR A 33 -18.62 -14.29 -14.14
CA THR A 33 -17.48 -13.37 -14.09
C THR A 33 -17.81 -12.01 -14.67
N ARG A 34 -18.51 -11.96 -15.81
CA ARG A 34 -18.90 -10.66 -16.41
C ARG A 34 -19.89 -9.89 -15.54
N GLN A 35 -20.83 -10.56 -14.88
CA GLN A 35 -21.76 -9.93 -13.94
C GLN A 35 -21.02 -9.41 -12.70
N MET A 36 -20.13 -10.22 -12.11
CA MET A 36 -19.32 -9.79 -10.97
C MET A 36 -18.42 -8.61 -11.32
N ASN A 37 -17.73 -8.64 -12.47
CA ASN A 37 -16.89 -7.52 -12.91
C ASN A 37 -17.69 -6.23 -13.08
N ARG A 38 -18.88 -6.29 -13.73
CA ARG A 38 -19.76 -5.13 -13.83
C ARG A 38 -20.21 -4.64 -12.46
N PHE A 39 -20.57 -5.55 -11.56
CA PHE A 39 -20.95 -5.20 -10.19
C PHE A 39 -19.82 -4.48 -9.45
N CYS A 40 -18.59 -5.02 -9.48
CA CYS A 40 -17.43 -4.41 -8.85
C CYS A 40 -17.18 -3.00 -9.39
N VAL A 41 -17.11 -2.83 -10.71
CA VAL A 41 -16.90 -1.52 -11.34
C VAL A 41 -18.04 -0.54 -11.02
N GLN A 42 -19.30 -0.99 -11.05
CA GLN A 42 -20.46 -0.11 -10.86
C GLN A 42 -20.74 0.22 -9.39
N HIS A 43 -20.37 -0.63 -8.44
CA HIS A 43 -20.81 -0.52 -7.05
C HIS A 43 -19.71 -0.61 -5.99
N LEU A 44 -18.54 -1.18 -6.29
CA LEU A 44 -17.46 -1.36 -5.32
C LEU A 44 -16.29 -0.42 -5.56
N LEU A 45 -15.72 -0.45 -6.76
CA LEU A 45 -14.51 0.32 -7.06
C LEU A 45 -14.74 1.83 -6.84
N PRO A 46 -13.74 2.54 -6.29
CA PRO A 46 -13.74 4.00 -6.18
C PRO A 46 -14.13 4.67 -7.50
N LYS A 47 -14.93 5.73 -7.43
CA LYS A 47 -15.54 6.36 -8.62
C LYS A 47 -14.59 7.24 -9.41
N GLN A 48 -13.48 7.64 -8.80
CA GLN A 48 -12.51 8.56 -9.35
C GLN A 48 -11.94 8.02 -10.67
N PHE A 49 -11.47 6.77 -10.69
CA PHE A 49 -10.76 6.20 -11.85
C PHE A 49 -11.43 4.98 -12.50
N ASN A 50 -12.53 4.44 -11.95
CA ASN A 50 -13.06 3.15 -12.40
C ASN A 50 -13.73 3.11 -13.80
N GLN A 51 -13.99 4.27 -14.41
CA GLN A 51 -14.48 4.39 -15.79
C GLN A 51 -13.42 4.96 -16.74
N GLU A 52 -12.21 5.22 -16.23
CA GLU A 52 -11.13 5.82 -17.00
C GLU A 52 -10.23 4.72 -17.57
N THR A 53 -9.56 5.04 -18.68
CA THR A 53 -8.42 4.22 -19.12
C THR A 53 -7.24 4.57 -18.25
N LEU A 54 -6.76 3.60 -17.48
CA LEU A 54 -5.61 3.76 -16.60
C LEU A 54 -4.32 3.90 -17.43
N PRO A 55 -3.34 4.69 -16.96
CA PRO A 55 -2.12 4.96 -17.71
C PRO A 55 -1.26 3.71 -17.89
N VAL A 56 -0.61 3.59 -19.04
CA VAL A 56 0.48 2.64 -19.22
C VAL A 56 1.67 3.13 -18.41
N LEU A 57 2.00 2.38 -17.34
CA LEU A 57 3.05 2.75 -16.41
C LEU A 57 4.37 2.00 -16.63
N TYR A 58 5.46 2.61 -16.20
CA TYR A 58 6.77 1.97 -16.03
C TYR A 58 7.15 2.00 -14.55
N ASN A 59 7.38 0.84 -13.95
CA ASN A 59 7.85 0.72 -12.56
C ASN A 59 9.35 0.34 -12.54
N SER A 60 10.13 0.99 -11.67
CA SER A 60 11.59 0.81 -11.64
C SER A 60 12.10 -0.42 -10.88
N TRP A 61 11.25 -1.18 -10.17
CA TRP A 61 11.67 -2.22 -9.22
C TRP A 61 12.61 -3.26 -9.83
N GLU A 62 12.15 -4.01 -10.83
CA GLU A 62 12.97 -5.07 -11.45
C GLU A 62 14.19 -4.53 -12.21
N ALA A 63 14.19 -3.24 -12.55
CA ALA A 63 15.31 -2.62 -13.26
C ALA A 63 16.47 -2.25 -12.32
N THR A 64 16.18 -1.85 -11.08
CA THR A 64 17.23 -1.30 -10.18
C THR A 64 17.30 -1.96 -8.81
N GLY A 65 16.25 -2.67 -8.36
CA GLY A 65 16.07 -3.03 -6.96
C GLY A 65 16.30 -1.80 -6.08
N PHE A 66 17.09 -1.96 -5.01
CA PHE A 66 17.43 -0.89 -4.07
C PHE A 66 18.48 0.12 -4.55
N ALA A 67 19.08 -0.06 -5.73
CA ALA A 67 20.11 0.84 -6.27
C ALA A 67 19.54 2.16 -6.81
N VAL A 68 18.36 2.59 -6.35
CA VAL A 68 17.65 3.81 -6.76
C VAL A 68 18.45 5.08 -6.41
N ASN A 69 18.54 6.00 -7.37
CA ASN A 69 19.00 7.39 -7.19
C ASN A 69 18.47 8.28 -8.32
N ALA A 70 18.47 9.60 -8.10
CA ALA A 70 17.92 10.59 -9.03
C ALA A 70 18.45 10.42 -10.47
N LYS A 71 19.76 10.31 -10.64
CA LYS A 71 20.40 10.20 -11.97
C LYS A 71 19.91 8.98 -12.74
N GLN A 72 19.90 7.81 -12.12
CA GLN A 72 19.48 6.57 -12.78
C GLN A 72 17.98 6.58 -13.09
N GLN A 73 17.14 7.08 -12.18
CA GLN A 73 15.70 7.16 -12.40
C GLN A 73 15.35 8.14 -13.53
N ILE A 74 16.06 9.27 -13.65
CA ILE A 74 15.88 10.21 -14.78
C ILE A 74 16.25 9.55 -16.12
N GLU A 75 17.31 8.73 -16.18
CA GLU A 75 17.66 8.00 -17.40
C GLU A 75 16.62 6.94 -17.77
N LEU A 76 16.07 6.22 -16.78
CA LEU A 76 14.95 5.30 -17.00
C LEU A 76 13.69 6.04 -17.47
N ALA A 77 13.36 7.19 -16.89
CA ALA A 77 12.24 8.02 -17.31
C ALA A 77 12.38 8.48 -18.78
N LYS A 78 13.59 8.87 -19.22
CA LYS A 78 13.85 9.20 -20.62
C LYS A 78 13.63 8.01 -21.56
N LEU A 79 13.92 6.79 -21.12
CA LEU A 79 13.66 5.58 -21.90
C LEU A 79 12.17 5.26 -21.94
N ALA A 80 11.48 5.35 -20.80
CA ALA A 80 10.03 5.17 -20.67
C ALA A 80 9.27 6.14 -21.59
N ALA A 81 9.62 7.42 -21.57
CA ALA A 81 9.00 8.44 -22.42
C ALA A 81 9.15 8.14 -23.92
N LYS A 82 10.31 7.62 -24.36
CA LYS A 82 10.51 7.20 -25.77
C LYS A 82 9.62 6.03 -26.19
N MET A 83 9.17 5.22 -25.23
CA MET A 83 8.23 4.11 -25.46
C MET A 83 6.76 4.56 -25.43
N GLY A 84 6.49 5.82 -25.06
CA GLY A 84 5.13 6.34 -24.90
C GLY A 84 4.47 5.94 -23.57
N VAL A 85 5.27 5.62 -22.55
CA VAL A 85 4.79 5.46 -21.17
C VAL A 85 4.15 6.76 -20.70
N GLU A 86 3.08 6.65 -19.90
CA GLU A 86 2.26 7.78 -19.44
C GLU A 86 2.51 8.08 -17.94
N LEU A 87 2.93 7.08 -17.17
CA LEU A 87 3.18 7.18 -15.72
C LEU A 87 4.52 6.50 -15.37
N PHE A 88 5.43 7.23 -14.73
CA PHE A 88 6.69 6.68 -14.23
C PHE A 88 6.60 6.47 -12.71
N VAL A 89 6.77 5.23 -12.24
CA VAL A 89 6.70 4.85 -10.83
C VAL A 89 8.08 4.52 -10.29
N MET A 90 8.54 5.32 -9.33
CA MET A 90 9.72 5.01 -8.55
C MET A 90 9.36 4.06 -7.40
N ASP A 91 9.92 2.86 -7.43
CA ASP A 91 9.65 1.82 -6.44
C ASP A 91 10.53 1.95 -5.16
N ASP A 92 10.62 0.89 -4.33
CA ASP A 92 11.30 0.88 -3.03
C ASP A 92 12.76 1.39 -3.09
N GLY A 93 13.23 1.99 -2.00
CA GLY A 93 14.62 2.44 -1.83
C GLY A 93 14.83 3.96 -1.88
N TRP A 94 13.80 4.79 -1.97
CA TRP A 94 13.95 6.25 -2.06
C TRP A 94 14.08 6.98 -0.72
N PHE A 95 13.73 6.31 0.38
CA PHE A 95 13.54 6.90 1.70
C PHE A 95 14.56 6.41 2.73
N GLY A 96 14.65 7.11 3.86
CA GLY A 96 15.38 6.67 5.06
C GLY A 96 16.79 6.17 4.76
N GLN A 97 17.16 5.07 5.40
CA GLN A 97 18.40 4.32 5.11
C GLN A 97 18.15 3.10 4.21
N ARG A 98 17.10 3.12 3.38
CA ARG A 98 16.60 1.99 2.60
C ARG A 98 17.56 1.61 1.44
N ARG A 99 18.66 0.94 1.77
CA ARG A 99 19.67 0.42 0.81
C ARG A 99 19.46 -1.06 0.47
N ASP A 100 18.70 -1.75 1.30
CA ASP A 100 18.20 -3.11 1.18
C ASP A 100 16.90 -3.22 1.99
N ASP A 101 16.38 -4.43 2.22
CA ASP A 101 15.14 -4.64 2.98
C ASP A 101 15.34 -4.68 4.51
N HIS A 102 16.56 -4.50 5.03
CA HIS A 102 16.87 -4.60 6.46
C HIS A 102 16.64 -3.29 7.25
N ALA A 103 16.47 -2.15 6.58
CA ALA A 103 16.36 -0.85 7.24
C ALA A 103 15.38 0.11 6.54
N GLY A 104 14.96 1.16 7.25
CA GLY A 104 14.27 2.32 6.69
C GLY A 104 12.74 2.29 6.68
N LEU A 105 12.06 1.13 6.74
CA LEU A 105 10.60 1.12 6.85
C LEU A 105 10.16 1.83 8.13
N GLY A 106 9.16 2.71 7.99
CA GLY A 106 8.71 3.64 9.02
C GLY A 106 9.32 5.05 8.88
N ASP A 107 10.46 5.19 8.21
CA ASP A 107 11.20 6.44 8.04
C ASP A 107 10.98 7.07 6.65
N TRP A 108 9.79 7.60 6.40
CA TRP A 108 9.34 8.10 5.09
C TRP A 108 9.84 9.52 4.73
N TYR A 109 11.11 9.81 5.01
CA TYR A 109 11.79 11.01 4.52
C TYR A 109 12.75 10.64 3.40
N VAL A 110 12.98 11.58 2.47
CA VAL A 110 13.82 11.37 1.29
C VAL A 110 15.26 11.06 1.70
N ASN A 111 15.88 10.06 1.06
CA ASN A 111 17.31 9.81 1.24
C ASN A 111 18.14 10.84 0.43
N GLU A 112 18.76 11.80 1.13
CA GLU A 112 19.53 12.89 0.51
C GLU A 112 20.80 12.42 -0.21
N GLU A 113 21.36 11.24 0.10
CA GLU A 113 22.50 10.71 -0.67
C GLU A 113 22.05 10.20 -2.06
N LYS A 114 20.87 9.60 -2.12
CA LYS A 114 20.26 9.09 -3.36
C LYS A 114 19.59 10.22 -4.17
N PHE A 115 19.07 11.22 -3.47
CA PHE A 115 18.33 12.36 -4.01
C PHE A 115 18.84 13.67 -3.38
N PRO A 116 20.04 14.15 -3.76
CA PRO A 116 20.68 15.32 -3.14
C PRO A 116 19.93 16.63 -3.37
N ASN A 117 19.04 16.68 -4.36
CA ASN A 117 18.18 17.85 -4.61
C ASN A 117 16.70 17.55 -4.27
N GLY A 118 16.45 16.56 -3.42
CA GLY A 118 15.11 16.09 -3.08
C GLY A 118 14.43 15.31 -4.20
N LEU A 119 13.14 14.97 -4.00
CA LEU A 119 12.34 14.24 -4.99
C LEU A 119 12.01 15.10 -6.22
N ASP A 120 11.86 16.40 -6.05
CA ASP A 120 11.39 17.30 -7.10
C ASP A 120 12.33 17.35 -8.32
N GLU A 121 13.62 17.05 -8.17
CA GLU A 121 14.52 16.89 -9.32
C GLU A 121 14.02 15.79 -10.27
N LEU A 122 13.66 14.63 -9.73
CA LEU A 122 13.12 13.51 -10.51
C LEU A 122 11.70 13.80 -10.98
N ILE A 123 10.83 14.30 -10.10
CA ILE A 123 9.43 14.57 -10.42
C ILE A 123 9.32 15.57 -11.57
N ASN A 124 10.05 16.69 -11.50
CA ASN A 124 10.05 17.69 -12.55
C ASN A 124 10.60 17.12 -13.87
N ALA A 125 11.69 16.33 -13.83
CA ALA A 125 12.22 15.69 -15.03
C ALA A 125 11.22 14.72 -15.68
N VAL A 126 10.46 13.96 -14.89
CA VAL A 126 9.40 13.07 -15.35
C VAL A 126 8.25 13.87 -15.98
N ASN A 127 7.81 14.94 -15.32
CA ASN A 127 6.74 15.80 -15.83
C ASN A 127 7.14 16.55 -17.11
N GLU A 128 8.39 17.03 -17.22
CA GLU A 128 8.94 17.66 -18.44
C GLU A 128 8.98 16.70 -19.64
N LEU A 129 9.07 15.39 -19.38
CA LEU A 129 8.97 14.34 -20.39
C LEU A 129 7.52 14.00 -20.78
N GLY A 130 6.54 14.66 -20.16
CA GLY A 130 5.12 14.47 -20.44
C GLY A 130 4.48 13.27 -19.74
N MET A 131 5.10 12.76 -18.68
CA MET A 131 4.58 11.65 -17.86
C MET A 131 4.17 12.14 -16.47
N ASP A 132 3.19 11.47 -15.89
CA ASP A 132 2.89 11.58 -14.47
C ASP A 132 3.93 10.84 -13.63
N PHE A 133 4.04 11.22 -12.35
CA PHE A 133 4.96 10.59 -11.40
C PHE A 133 4.20 9.81 -10.34
N GLY A 134 4.67 8.59 -10.07
CA GLY A 134 4.19 7.73 -9.00
C GLY A 134 5.31 7.28 -8.07
N ILE A 135 4.93 6.91 -6.85
CA ILE A 135 5.89 6.49 -5.82
C ILE A 135 5.38 5.30 -5.01
N TRP A 136 6.29 4.45 -4.56
CA TRP A 136 6.00 3.32 -3.68
C TRP A 136 6.08 3.70 -2.20
N VAL A 137 5.18 3.12 -1.40
CA VAL A 137 5.18 3.19 0.07
C VAL A 137 4.71 1.87 0.67
N GLU A 138 5.13 1.57 1.91
CA GLU A 138 4.68 0.39 2.69
C GLU A 138 4.32 0.82 4.13
N PRO A 139 3.23 1.58 4.30
CA PRO A 139 3.02 2.40 5.50
C PRO A 139 2.69 1.59 6.76
N GLU A 140 2.32 0.33 6.60
CA GLU A 140 1.90 -0.59 7.67
C GLU A 140 3.09 -1.25 8.40
N MET A 141 4.33 -0.94 8.00
CA MET A 141 5.52 -1.69 8.41
C MET A 141 6.59 -0.79 9.03
N VAL A 142 7.46 -1.42 9.82
CA VAL A 142 8.62 -0.79 10.43
C VAL A 142 9.80 -1.76 10.47
N ASN A 143 11.02 -1.29 10.18
CA ASN A 143 12.23 -2.07 10.43
C ASN A 143 12.72 -1.84 11.86
N ALA A 144 13.30 -2.86 12.50
CA ALA A 144 13.97 -2.68 13.80
C ALA A 144 15.12 -1.66 13.71
N ASP A 145 15.82 -1.63 12.57
CA ASP A 145 16.75 -0.57 12.21
C ASP A 145 16.05 0.60 11.49
N SER A 146 15.23 1.33 12.24
CA SER A 146 14.62 2.60 11.83
C SER A 146 14.63 3.60 12.98
N ASP A 147 14.63 4.89 12.68
CA ASP A 147 14.47 5.94 13.68
C ASP A 147 13.08 5.89 14.32
N LEU A 148 12.06 5.53 13.55
CA LEU A 148 10.71 5.30 14.07
C LEU A 148 10.71 4.23 15.17
N PHE A 149 11.26 3.04 14.91
CA PHE A 149 11.29 1.96 15.90
C PHE A 149 12.15 2.29 17.12
N ARG A 150 13.29 2.98 16.92
CA ARG A 150 14.12 3.44 18.04
C ARG A 150 13.39 4.40 18.97
N LYS A 151 12.53 5.28 18.42
CA LYS A 151 11.76 6.26 19.18
C LYS A 151 10.48 5.65 19.77
N HIS A 152 9.84 4.76 19.03
CA HIS A 152 8.54 4.18 19.34
C HIS A 152 8.53 2.65 19.16
N PRO A 153 9.32 1.90 19.95
CA PRO A 153 9.35 0.44 19.84
C PRO A 153 7.99 -0.18 20.18
N GLU A 154 7.15 0.51 20.96
CA GLU A 154 5.80 0.10 21.33
C GLU A 154 4.76 0.22 20.20
N TRP A 155 5.12 0.84 19.07
CA TRP A 155 4.21 1.03 17.94
C TRP A 155 4.05 -0.21 17.07
N SER A 156 4.93 -1.22 17.14
CA SER A 156 4.70 -2.50 16.46
C SER A 156 3.79 -3.42 17.28
N TYR A 157 3.10 -4.34 16.62
CA TYR A 157 2.49 -5.46 17.34
C TYR A 157 3.56 -6.27 18.07
N HIS A 158 3.31 -6.55 19.34
CA HIS A 158 4.19 -7.38 20.15
C HIS A 158 3.44 -7.88 21.40
N TYR A 159 3.89 -9.00 21.96
CA TYR A 159 3.54 -9.38 23.33
C TYR A 159 4.65 -8.92 24.28
N PRO A 160 4.35 -8.30 25.44
CA PRO A 160 5.36 -7.72 26.34
C PRO A 160 6.49 -8.67 26.80
N HIS A 161 6.28 -9.98 26.71
CA HIS A 161 7.22 -11.00 27.17
C HIS A 161 7.60 -11.99 26.07
N ARG A 162 7.46 -11.60 24.79
CA ARG A 162 7.87 -12.40 23.64
C ARG A 162 8.69 -11.55 22.68
N GLU A 163 9.69 -12.17 22.08
CA GLU A 163 10.39 -11.57 20.95
C GLU A 163 9.46 -11.60 19.74
N ALA A 164 9.35 -10.46 19.04
CA ALA A 164 8.60 -10.38 17.79
C ALA A 164 9.40 -11.03 16.67
N CYS A 165 8.78 -11.93 15.91
CA CYS A 165 9.44 -12.53 14.76
C CYS A 165 9.42 -11.56 13.58
N GLU A 166 10.58 -11.34 12.97
CA GLU A 166 10.70 -10.63 11.70
C GLU A 166 10.43 -11.59 10.53
N LEU A 167 9.77 -11.06 9.49
CA LEU A 167 9.73 -11.66 8.17
C LEU A 167 10.13 -10.57 7.19
N ARG A 168 11.06 -10.87 6.28
CA ARG A 168 11.70 -9.84 5.43
C ARG A 168 12.30 -8.69 6.26
N ASN A 169 12.86 -9.03 7.43
CA ASN A 169 13.56 -8.11 8.33
C ASN A 169 12.71 -6.93 8.86
N GLN A 170 11.38 -7.05 8.82
CA GLN A 170 10.43 -5.99 9.20
C GLN A 170 9.38 -6.51 10.18
N LEU A 171 8.73 -5.59 10.90
CA LEU A 171 7.62 -5.80 11.83
C LEU A 171 6.38 -5.05 11.33
N VAL A 172 5.21 -5.44 11.84
CA VAL A 172 3.93 -4.80 11.50
C VAL A 172 3.60 -3.73 12.55
N LEU A 173 3.29 -2.52 12.09
CA LEU A 173 2.79 -1.43 12.95
C LEU A 173 1.40 -1.77 13.49
N ASN A 174 1.17 -1.45 14.76
CA ASN A 174 -0.10 -1.64 15.44
C ASN A 174 -1.08 -0.53 15.04
N MET A 175 -1.76 -0.74 13.92
CA MET A 175 -2.76 0.17 13.37
C MET A 175 -4.01 0.34 14.25
N THR A 176 -4.13 -0.40 15.36
CA THR A 176 -5.21 -0.19 16.33
C THR A 176 -4.99 1.03 17.22
N ARG A 177 -3.81 1.66 17.13
CA ARG A 177 -3.47 2.88 17.86
C ARG A 177 -3.71 4.11 16.99
N GLU A 178 -4.36 5.12 17.56
CA GLU A 178 -4.63 6.39 16.85
C GLU A 178 -3.35 7.16 16.52
N ASP A 179 -2.34 7.13 17.40
CA ASP A 179 -1.06 7.82 17.18
C ASP A 179 -0.28 7.27 15.97
N VAL A 180 -0.30 5.95 15.77
CA VAL A 180 0.25 5.30 14.58
C VAL A 180 -0.51 5.70 13.31
N GLN A 181 -1.85 5.69 13.36
CA GLN A 181 -2.68 6.09 12.22
C GLN A 181 -2.45 7.54 11.82
N ASP A 182 -2.40 8.45 12.81
CA ASP A 182 -2.17 9.87 12.58
C ASP A 182 -0.77 10.13 12.04
N TYR A 183 0.25 9.43 12.53
CA TYR A 183 1.60 9.50 11.98
C TYR A 183 1.62 9.11 10.49
N ILE A 184 1.05 7.96 10.15
CA ILE A 184 1.02 7.46 8.76
C ILE A 184 0.25 8.43 7.86
N PHE A 185 -0.96 8.82 8.26
CA PHE A 185 -1.78 9.74 7.49
C PHE A 185 -1.05 11.06 7.24
N LYS A 186 -0.52 11.68 8.30
CA LYS A 186 0.18 12.96 8.18
C LYS A 186 1.41 12.85 7.28
N THR A 187 2.17 11.78 7.40
CA THR A 187 3.39 11.56 6.62
C THR A 187 3.09 11.44 5.12
N LEU A 188 2.09 10.63 4.76
CA LEU A 188 1.67 10.47 3.36
C LEU A 188 0.98 11.72 2.82
N ASP A 189 0.19 12.40 3.66
CA ASP A 189 -0.44 13.66 3.32
C ASP A 189 0.59 14.77 3.04
N GLU A 190 1.63 14.88 3.85
CA GLU A 190 2.74 15.81 3.63
C GLU A 190 3.51 15.45 2.35
N LEU A 191 3.76 14.16 2.10
CA LEU A 191 4.39 13.69 0.86
C LEU A 191 3.58 14.12 -0.38
N LEU A 192 2.26 13.88 -0.38
CA LEU A 192 1.38 14.24 -1.50
C LEU A 192 1.12 15.75 -1.61
N SER A 193 1.09 16.48 -0.49
CA SER A 193 0.87 17.93 -0.49
C SER A 193 2.10 18.71 -0.97
N ASN A 194 3.31 18.19 -0.73
CA ASN A 194 4.56 18.88 -1.04
C ASN A 194 5.12 18.54 -2.42
N HIS A 195 4.64 17.47 -3.05
CA HIS A 195 5.21 16.94 -4.29
C HIS A 195 4.11 16.64 -5.33
N ASN A 196 4.41 16.85 -6.62
CA ASN A 196 3.46 16.54 -7.71
C ASN A 196 3.42 15.04 -8.01
N ILE A 197 2.88 14.26 -7.08
CA ILE A 197 2.68 12.81 -7.18
C ILE A 197 1.22 12.56 -7.61
N LYS A 198 1.03 11.69 -8.61
CA LYS A 198 -0.29 11.30 -9.15
C LYS A 198 -0.65 9.84 -8.88
N TYR A 199 0.29 9.09 -8.31
CA TYR A 199 0.10 7.66 -8.09
C TYR A 199 0.87 7.16 -6.87
N ILE A 200 0.22 6.32 -6.07
CA ILE A 200 0.83 5.59 -4.96
C ILE A 200 0.70 4.09 -5.22
N LYS A 201 1.83 3.37 -5.16
CA LYS A 201 1.83 1.91 -4.97
C LYS A 201 1.94 1.65 -3.47
N TRP A 202 0.83 1.24 -2.85
CA TRP A 202 0.72 0.95 -1.42
C TRP A 202 0.96 -0.54 -1.18
N ASP A 203 2.11 -0.89 -0.63
CA ASP A 203 2.53 -2.27 -0.41
C ASP A 203 2.38 -2.75 1.04
N MET A 204 2.48 -4.07 1.24
CA MET A 204 2.40 -4.75 2.53
C MET A 204 3.04 -6.15 2.42
N ASN A 205 4.29 -6.29 2.86
CA ASN A 205 5.15 -7.43 2.51
C ASN A 205 5.30 -8.51 3.60
N ARG A 206 4.40 -8.57 4.58
CA ARG A 206 4.38 -9.70 5.53
C ARG A 206 3.02 -9.96 6.19
N PRO A 207 2.67 -11.21 6.51
CA PRO A 207 1.54 -11.49 7.39
C PRO A 207 1.83 -11.05 8.83
N PHE A 208 0.76 -10.99 9.62
CA PHE A 208 0.81 -10.76 11.05
C PHE A 208 1.48 -11.92 11.81
N SER A 209 2.31 -11.59 12.80
CA SER A 209 2.78 -12.49 13.86
C SER A 209 2.84 -11.73 15.17
N GLU A 210 2.88 -12.42 16.32
CA GLU A 210 2.95 -11.83 17.67
C GLU A 210 2.01 -10.62 17.87
N THR A 211 0.74 -10.79 17.49
CA THR A 211 -0.31 -9.75 17.38
C THR A 211 -0.84 -9.24 18.72
N GLY A 212 0.04 -9.04 19.70
CA GLY A 212 -0.32 -8.44 20.97
C GLY A 212 -0.81 -7.00 20.76
N ALA A 213 -2.06 -6.79 21.14
CA ALA A 213 -2.78 -5.51 21.03
C ALA A 213 -3.37 -5.14 22.40
N GLU A 214 -2.52 -5.16 23.44
CA GLU A 214 -2.91 -4.91 24.84
C GLU A 214 -3.41 -3.47 25.09
N ASN A 215 -3.29 -2.59 24.09
CA ASN A 215 -3.94 -1.28 24.09
C ASN A 215 -5.48 -1.37 23.95
N LEU A 216 -6.01 -2.50 23.48
CA LEU A 216 -7.44 -2.73 23.31
C LEU A 216 -8.03 -3.41 24.54
N GLN A 217 -9.29 -3.07 24.87
CA GLN A 217 -10.06 -3.82 25.86
C GLN A 217 -10.23 -5.29 25.46
N ASN A 218 -10.39 -5.55 24.16
CA ASN A 218 -10.37 -6.89 23.59
C ASN A 218 -9.29 -6.97 22.49
N PRO A 219 -8.10 -7.49 22.81
CA PRO A 219 -6.99 -7.61 21.86
C PRO A 219 -7.33 -8.42 20.60
N LYS A 220 -8.32 -9.33 20.65
CA LYS A 220 -8.74 -10.14 19.49
C LYS A 220 -9.49 -9.37 18.40
N MET A 221 -9.78 -8.09 18.63
CA MET A 221 -10.30 -7.19 17.61
C MET A 221 -9.21 -6.64 16.68
N TYR A 222 -7.92 -6.92 16.96
CA TYR A 222 -6.81 -6.28 16.27
C TYR A 222 -6.89 -6.37 14.74
N SER A 223 -7.24 -7.54 14.20
CA SER A 223 -7.23 -7.79 12.76
C SER A 223 -8.29 -6.97 12.05
N TYR A 224 -9.52 -6.95 12.58
CA TYR A 224 -10.61 -6.12 12.08
C TYR A 224 -10.27 -4.63 12.19
N LEU A 225 -9.84 -4.16 13.37
CA LEU A 225 -9.55 -2.75 13.60
C LEU A 225 -8.35 -2.26 12.77
N HIS A 226 -7.35 -3.11 12.56
CA HIS A 226 -6.23 -2.83 11.66
C HIS A 226 -6.73 -2.62 10.23
N THR A 227 -7.50 -3.56 9.70
CA THR A 227 -8.05 -3.45 8.35
C THR A 227 -8.88 -2.18 8.17
N MET A 228 -9.76 -1.87 9.14
CA MET A 228 -10.57 -0.65 9.09
C MET A 228 -9.72 0.63 9.18
N ALA A 229 -8.64 0.62 9.97
CA ALA A 229 -7.71 1.75 10.04
C ALA A 229 -7.00 1.98 8.71
N VAL A 230 -6.53 0.93 8.04
CA VAL A 230 -5.89 1.02 6.71
C VAL A 230 -6.87 1.60 5.69
N TYR A 231 -8.10 1.05 5.61
CA TYR A 231 -9.12 1.56 4.71
C TYR A 231 -9.47 3.03 4.97
N ASN A 232 -9.63 3.41 6.25
CA ASN A 232 -9.90 4.79 6.63
C ASN A 232 -8.77 5.75 6.22
N ILE A 233 -7.49 5.35 6.34
CA ILE A 233 -6.37 6.18 5.91
C ILE A 233 -6.38 6.35 4.40
N VAL A 234 -6.58 5.27 3.64
CA VAL A 234 -6.68 5.31 2.17
C VAL A 234 -7.82 6.23 1.73
N ASP A 235 -9.00 6.08 2.30
CA ASP A 235 -10.17 6.92 1.98
C ASP A 235 -9.92 8.40 2.26
N ARG A 236 -9.35 8.71 3.44
CA ARG A 236 -9.01 10.10 3.81
C ARG A 236 -7.96 10.71 2.87
N LEU A 237 -6.96 9.92 2.44
CA LEU A 237 -5.96 10.38 1.48
C LEU A 237 -6.61 10.67 0.12
N LYS A 238 -7.50 9.81 -0.36
CA LYS A 238 -8.22 10.02 -1.62
C LYS A 238 -9.21 11.17 -1.57
N GLU A 239 -9.86 11.40 -0.43
CA GLU A 239 -10.71 12.57 -0.24
C GLU A 239 -9.90 13.87 -0.35
N LYS A 240 -8.71 13.89 0.27
CA LYS A 240 -7.86 15.07 0.29
C LYS A 240 -7.06 15.27 -1.00
N HIS A 241 -6.67 14.18 -1.66
CA HIS A 241 -5.84 14.13 -2.87
C HIS A 241 -6.59 13.39 -3.99
N PRO A 242 -7.71 13.93 -4.50
CA PRO A 242 -8.61 13.20 -5.41
C PRO A 242 -7.98 12.86 -6.78
N ASP A 243 -6.91 13.56 -7.17
CA ASP A 243 -6.18 13.32 -8.41
C ASP A 243 -5.05 12.27 -8.25
N VAL A 244 -4.98 11.58 -7.10
CA VAL A 244 -3.97 10.55 -6.83
C VAL A 244 -4.62 9.18 -6.86
N ALA A 245 -4.22 8.35 -7.81
CA ALA A 245 -4.59 6.94 -7.85
C ALA A 245 -3.78 6.13 -6.83
N ILE A 246 -4.42 5.19 -6.13
CA ILE A 246 -3.76 4.32 -5.16
C ILE A 246 -3.93 2.85 -5.59
N GLU A 247 -2.82 2.20 -5.93
CA GLU A 247 -2.75 0.77 -6.22
C GLU A 247 -2.45 -0.01 -4.93
N SER A 248 -3.27 -1.02 -4.62
CA SER A 248 -2.94 -1.96 -3.54
C SER A 248 -1.92 -2.99 -4.01
N CYS A 249 -0.94 -3.27 -3.17
CA CYS A 249 0.04 -4.33 -3.30
C CYS A 249 0.23 -5.01 -1.94
N ALA A 250 0.50 -6.30 -1.96
CA ALA A 250 0.93 -7.06 -0.79
C ALA A 250 1.80 -8.23 -1.27
N SER A 251 3.06 -7.94 -1.59
CA SER A 251 3.96 -8.85 -2.33
C SER A 251 3.28 -9.43 -3.58
N GLY A 252 2.70 -8.54 -4.40
CA GLY A 252 1.71 -8.93 -5.41
C GLY A 252 0.29 -8.95 -4.86
N GLY A 253 -0.46 -10.00 -5.21
CA GLY A 253 -1.89 -10.11 -4.97
C GLY A 253 -2.28 -10.58 -3.56
N GLY A 254 -1.40 -10.48 -2.56
CA GLY A 254 -1.67 -10.96 -1.19
C GLY A 254 -2.89 -10.31 -0.51
N ARG A 255 -3.32 -9.14 -1.02
CA ARG A 255 -4.50 -8.39 -0.57
C ARG A 255 -5.28 -7.82 -1.76
N CYS A 256 -5.61 -8.69 -2.73
CA CYS A 256 -6.44 -8.37 -3.90
C CYS A 256 -7.86 -8.95 -3.73
N ASP A 257 -8.60 -8.43 -2.75
CA ASP A 257 -9.97 -8.85 -2.43
C ASP A 257 -10.98 -7.69 -2.59
N LEU A 258 -12.27 -7.99 -2.53
CA LEU A 258 -13.33 -6.99 -2.74
C LEU A 258 -13.42 -5.92 -1.64
N GLY A 259 -12.88 -6.19 -0.45
CA GLY A 259 -12.75 -5.18 0.61
C GLY A 259 -11.65 -4.19 0.25
N ALA A 260 -10.47 -4.68 -0.12
CA ALA A 260 -9.40 -3.80 -0.61
C ALA A 260 -9.85 -3.01 -1.85
N LEU A 261 -10.40 -3.68 -2.85
CA LEU A 261 -10.83 -3.03 -4.10
C LEU A 261 -11.97 -2.02 -3.93
N SER A 262 -12.67 -1.95 -2.79
CA SER A 262 -13.61 -0.85 -2.53
C SER A 262 -12.93 0.46 -2.12
N HIS A 263 -11.64 0.44 -1.80
CA HIS A 263 -10.86 1.60 -1.35
C HIS A 263 -9.72 1.97 -2.32
N TYR A 264 -9.06 0.96 -2.91
CA TYR A 264 -7.99 1.12 -3.88
C TYR A 264 -8.51 1.16 -5.33
N ASP A 265 -7.80 1.85 -6.23
CA ASP A 265 -8.22 2.03 -7.64
C ASP A 265 -7.85 0.85 -8.53
N GLN A 266 -6.76 0.17 -8.19
CA GLN A 266 -6.24 -1.00 -8.89
C GLN A 266 -5.39 -1.85 -7.92
N ALA A 267 -4.95 -3.02 -8.38
CA ALA A 267 -4.11 -3.91 -7.58
C ALA A 267 -2.97 -4.53 -8.38
N TRP A 268 -1.79 -4.61 -7.78
CA TRP A 268 -0.68 -5.38 -8.31
C TRP A 268 -0.97 -6.88 -8.09
N THR A 269 -1.24 -7.62 -9.16
CA THR A 269 -1.83 -8.97 -9.01
C THR A 269 -0.84 -10.06 -8.62
N SER A 270 0.47 -9.87 -8.84
CA SER A 270 1.51 -10.88 -8.54
C SER A 270 2.91 -10.31 -8.81
N ASP A 271 3.88 -10.60 -7.93
CA ASP A 271 5.30 -10.31 -8.22
C ASP A 271 5.90 -11.22 -9.30
N ASN A 272 5.26 -12.35 -9.61
CA ASN A 272 5.63 -13.14 -10.78
C ASN A 272 5.19 -12.41 -12.05
N THR A 273 6.16 -11.95 -12.84
CA THR A 273 5.99 -11.23 -14.12
C THR A 273 6.30 -12.09 -15.34
N ASP A 274 6.52 -13.40 -15.18
CA ASP A 274 6.69 -14.34 -16.29
C ASP A 274 5.40 -14.45 -17.11
N GLY A 275 5.52 -14.33 -18.43
CA GLY A 275 4.37 -14.31 -19.33
C GLY A 275 3.56 -15.61 -19.36
N ILE A 276 4.18 -16.77 -19.12
CA ILE A 276 3.51 -18.08 -19.08
C ILE A 276 2.79 -18.26 -17.75
N ASP A 277 3.45 -17.97 -16.63
CA ASP A 277 2.82 -18.11 -15.31
C ASP A 277 1.64 -17.15 -15.15
N ARG A 278 1.75 -15.94 -15.72
CA ARG A 278 0.67 -14.95 -15.75
C ARG A 278 -0.60 -15.43 -16.46
N MET A 279 -0.51 -16.36 -17.42
CA MET A 279 -1.70 -16.95 -18.06
C MET A 279 -2.58 -17.75 -17.10
N THR A 280 -2.02 -18.26 -16.00
CA THR A 280 -2.80 -19.00 -14.98
C THR A 280 -3.29 -18.07 -13.88
N ILE A 281 -2.53 -17.02 -13.58
CA ILE A 281 -2.87 -16.04 -12.54
C ILE A 281 -4.02 -15.12 -12.97
N GLN A 282 -4.14 -14.81 -14.28
CA GLN A 282 -5.14 -13.91 -14.86
C GLN A 282 -6.32 -14.67 -15.48
#